data_AF-A0A7S0WE36-F1
#
_entry.id   AF-A0A7S0WE36-F1
#
_cell.length_a   1.000
_cell.length_b   1.000
_cell.length_c   1.000
_cell.angle_alpha   90.00
_cell.angle_beta   90.00
_cell.angle_gamma   90.00
#
_symmetry.space_group_name_H-M   'P 1'
#
loop_
_entity.id
_entity.type
_entity.pdbx_description
1 polymer ?
#
loop_
_entity_poly.entity_id
_entity_poly.type
_entity_poly.pdbx_seq_one_letter_code
_entity_poly.pdbx_strand_id
1 'polypeptide(L)'
;KLRTLRARAYFVRVIHRAIVNMASFQSYSGAMVRPNRTAPRALPRARDVRRARCAAQSPENDAMRKSQAMDAINSCVTKSDLGLGEKYEGKVRDTYVEGEYMIAVTTDRQSAFDRHLAYIPFKGAVLNQTSQWWFKQTEHIVPNAVVATPDPNVTVMKRCEVFPIEFVVRGYLTGSTSTSLWTHYNKGGRNYCGNALADGMVKNQKLPENIVTPTTKEKEHDRPISLEDIVSEGWMKQADLDYCVKKTLEVFEYAQGVAAKRGLILVDTKYEFGRDVDGTIRLIDEINTPDSSRYWLSNSYAERHAAGKEPDMIDKEFLRLWFAERCDPYKDKVLPEAPADLVAELSSR
;
A
#
# COMPACT_ATOMS: atom_id res chain seq x y z
N LYS A 1 -32.23 -8.01 0.10
CA LYS A 1 -32.25 -8.10 1.58
C LYS A 1 -31.99 -9.52 2.12
N LEU A 2 -32.63 -10.58 1.60
CA LEU A 2 -32.37 -11.97 2.05
C LEU A 2 -31.04 -12.59 1.57
N ARG A 3 -30.52 -12.22 0.39
CA ARG A 3 -29.20 -12.65 -0.12
C ARG A 3 -28.03 -12.08 0.70
N THR A 4 -28.15 -10.84 1.20
CA THR A 4 -27.13 -10.16 2.03
C THR A 4 -27.03 -10.72 3.45
N LEU A 5 -28.15 -11.19 4.04
CA LEU A 5 -28.16 -11.81 5.38
C LEU A 5 -27.50 -13.20 5.40
N ARG A 6 -27.72 -14.03 4.36
CA ARG A 6 -27.06 -15.34 4.25
C ARG A 6 -25.56 -15.21 3.97
N ALA A 7 -25.15 -14.22 3.17
CA ALA A 7 -23.74 -13.90 2.95
C ALA A 7 -23.07 -13.46 4.26
N ARG A 8 -23.68 -12.54 5.03
CA ARG A 8 -23.19 -12.12 6.36
C ARG A 8 -23.01 -13.29 7.33
N ALA A 9 -23.99 -14.18 7.46
CA ALA A 9 -23.89 -15.31 8.38
C ALA A 9 -22.83 -16.35 7.96
N TYR A 10 -22.66 -16.58 6.65
CA TYR A 10 -21.56 -17.41 6.13
C TYR A 10 -20.21 -16.75 6.37
N PHE A 11 -20.11 -15.44 6.12
CA PHE A 11 -18.89 -14.65 6.28
C PHE A 11 -18.40 -14.60 7.72
N VAL A 12 -19.31 -14.29 8.65
CA VAL A 12 -19.02 -14.33 10.09
C VAL A 12 -18.68 -15.75 10.50
N ARG A 13 -19.34 -16.79 9.98
CA ARG A 13 -18.94 -18.18 10.25
C ARG A 13 -17.59 -18.56 9.67
N VAL A 14 -17.17 -18.04 8.51
CA VAL A 14 -15.85 -18.31 7.92
C VAL A 14 -14.76 -17.59 8.72
N ILE A 15 -14.97 -16.32 9.07
CA ILE A 15 -14.06 -15.56 9.95
C ILE A 15 -13.99 -16.21 11.33
N HIS A 16 -15.14 -16.52 11.94
CA HIS A 16 -15.19 -17.14 13.25
C HIS A 16 -14.64 -18.57 13.22
N ARG A 17 -14.85 -19.36 12.15
CA ARG A 17 -14.16 -20.66 11.97
C ARG A 17 -12.67 -20.50 11.77
N ALA A 18 -12.21 -19.49 11.04
CA ALA A 18 -10.78 -19.21 10.90
C ALA A 18 -10.16 -18.89 12.26
N ILE A 19 -10.81 -18.02 13.05
CA ILE A 19 -10.39 -17.65 14.41
C ILE A 19 -10.43 -18.86 15.37
N VAL A 20 -11.54 -19.62 15.39
CA VAL A 20 -11.76 -20.77 16.31
C VAL A 20 -10.87 -21.97 15.95
N ASN A 21 -10.71 -22.30 14.66
CA ASN A 21 -9.80 -23.39 14.24
C ASN A 21 -8.33 -23.06 14.57
N MET A 22 -7.97 -21.78 14.63
CA MET A 22 -6.62 -21.34 15.00
C MET A 22 -6.37 -21.37 16.52
N ALA A 23 -7.36 -21.00 17.33
CA ALA A 23 -7.32 -21.19 18.79
C ALA A 23 -7.18 -22.69 19.18
N SER A 24 -7.68 -23.58 18.32
CA SER A 24 -7.59 -25.05 18.48
C SER A 24 -6.22 -25.64 18.08
N PHE A 25 -5.41 -24.91 17.30
CA PHE A 25 -4.10 -25.38 16.82
C PHE A 25 -2.95 -25.00 17.77
N GLN A 26 -3.11 -23.91 18.52
CA GLN A 26 -2.13 -23.50 19.55
C GLN A 26 -2.05 -24.46 20.75
N SER A 27 -3.03 -25.36 20.93
CA SER A 27 -3.01 -26.39 21.97
C SER A 27 -2.32 -27.70 21.56
N TYR A 28 -1.86 -27.82 20.30
CA TYR A 28 -1.24 -29.05 19.77
C TYR A 28 -0.06 -28.73 18.84
N SER A 29 1.09 -28.31 19.37
CA SER A 29 2.37 -28.52 18.66
C SER A 29 3.57 -28.53 19.60
N GLY A 30 3.73 -29.65 20.33
CA GLY A 30 5.01 -30.09 20.87
C GLY A 30 5.53 -31.26 20.04
N ALA A 31 6.15 -31.00 18.89
CA ALA A 31 6.94 -32.00 18.17
C ALA A 31 7.92 -31.31 17.19
N MET A 32 9.22 -31.38 17.52
CA MET A 32 10.33 -30.96 16.65
C MET A 32 10.35 -31.76 15.34
N VAL A 33 10.39 -31.07 14.20
CA VAL A 33 10.80 -31.65 12.91
C VAL A 33 12.05 -30.92 12.43
N ARG A 34 13.13 -31.66 12.19
CA ARG A 34 14.43 -31.15 11.73
C ARG A 34 14.36 -30.72 10.25
N PRO A 35 15.05 -29.64 9.82
CA PRO A 35 15.03 -29.22 8.43
C PRO A 35 16.05 -29.99 7.58
N ASN A 36 15.60 -30.40 6.39
CA ASN A 36 16.43 -31.06 5.38
C ASN A 36 17.14 -30.00 4.52
N ARG A 37 18.47 -30.05 4.45
CA ARG A 37 19.30 -29.11 3.68
C ARG A 37 19.24 -29.45 2.18
N THR A 38 18.75 -28.53 1.36
CA THR A 38 19.03 -28.52 -0.08
C THR A 38 19.65 -27.18 -0.45
N ALA A 39 20.79 -27.24 -1.16
CA ALA A 39 21.61 -26.09 -1.54
C ALA A 39 20.94 -25.23 -2.63
N PRO A 40 21.21 -23.91 -2.68
CA PRO A 40 20.57 -23.02 -3.65
C PRO A 40 21.09 -23.26 -5.07
N ARG A 41 20.15 -23.35 -6.01
CA ARG A 41 20.40 -23.50 -7.45
C ARG A 41 20.89 -22.17 -8.02
N ALA A 42 22.02 -22.20 -8.74
CA ALA A 42 22.66 -21.01 -9.31
C ALA A 42 21.77 -20.24 -10.30
N LEU A 43 21.94 -18.91 -10.31
CA LEU A 43 21.22 -17.97 -11.18
C LEU A 43 21.57 -18.17 -12.67
N PRO A 44 20.61 -18.01 -13.62
CA PRO A 44 20.90 -18.12 -15.04
C PRO A 44 21.72 -16.92 -15.56
N ARG A 45 22.60 -17.18 -16.53
CA ARG A 45 23.52 -16.20 -17.14
C ARG A 45 22.77 -15.18 -18.02
N ALA A 46 23.38 -14.00 -18.15
CA ALA A 46 22.89 -12.77 -18.77
C ALA A 46 22.48 -12.79 -20.27
N ARG A 47 22.32 -13.96 -20.91
CA ARG A 47 21.91 -14.05 -22.33
C ARG A 47 20.41 -14.31 -22.56
N ASP A 48 19.65 -14.65 -21.53
CA ASP A 48 18.21 -14.93 -21.63
C ASP A 48 17.30 -13.71 -21.36
N VAL A 49 17.87 -12.52 -21.16
CA VAL A 49 17.12 -11.29 -20.80
C VAL A 49 16.43 -10.62 -22.01
N ARG A 50 16.66 -11.09 -23.24
CA ARG A 50 16.04 -10.54 -24.46
C ARG A 50 14.74 -11.27 -24.84
N ARG A 51 13.75 -11.36 -23.94
CA ARG A 51 12.35 -11.65 -24.34
C ARG A 51 11.26 -11.46 -23.28
N ALA A 52 11.51 -10.78 -22.17
CA ALA A 52 10.42 -10.31 -21.31
C ALA A 52 9.87 -8.99 -21.88
N ARG A 53 9.12 -9.06 -22.99
CA ARG A 53 8.19 -7.97 -23.31
C ARG A 53 7.21 -7.94 -22.14
N CYS A 54 7.23 -6.86 -21.36
CA CYS A 54 6.02 -6.41 -20.70
C CYS A 54 5.07 -6.09 -21.85
N ALA A 55 4.29 -7.08 -22.29
CA ALA A 55 3.19 -6.81 -23.19
C ALA A 55 2.30 -5.86 -22.41
N ALA A 56 2.24 -4.60 -22.85
CA ALA A 56 1.03 -3.82 -22.65
C ALA A 56 -0.11 -4.79 -22.99
N GLN A 57 -0.93 -5.09 -22.00
CA GLN A 57 -2.03 -6.03 -22.18
C GLN A 57 -2.91 -5.50 -23.31
N SER A 58 -3.45 -6.38 -24.14
CA SER A 58 -4.16 -5.94 -25.35
C SER A 58 -5.27 -4.93 -24.99
N PRO A 59 -5.50 -3.89 -25.81
CA PRO A 59 -6.59 -2.93 -25.61
C PRO A 59 -7.97 -3.58 -25.40
N GLU A 60 -8.18 -4.77 -25.95
CA GLU A 60 -9.39 -5.59 -25.73
C GLU A 60 -9.60 -5.99 -24.26
N ASN A 61 -8.52 -6.26 -23.51
CA ASN A 61 -8.62 -6.60 -22.09
C ASN A 61 -9.01 -5.39 -21.24
N ASP A 62 -8.55 -4.20 -21.60
CA ASP A 62 -8.86 -2.97 -20.86
C ASP A 62 -10.32 -2.54 -21.09
N ALA A 63 -10.81 -2.66 -22.32
CA ALA A 63 -12.22 -2.43 -22.64
C ALA A 63 -13.15 -3.41 -21.88
N MET A 64 -12.76 -4.69 -21.80
CA MET A 64 -13.52 -5.69 -21.04
C MET A 64 -13.55 -5.36 -19.54
N ARG A 65 -12.41 -5.00 -18.93
CA ARG A 65 -12.34 -4.57 -17.52
C ARG A 65 -13.21 -3.36 -17.26
N LYS A 66 -13.15 -2.36 -18.14
CA LYS A 66 -13.96 -1.15 -18.03
C LYS A 66 -15.46 -1.46 -18.12
N SER A 67 -15.86 -2.36 -19.00
CA SER A 67 -17.24 -2.86 -19.07
C SER A 67 -17.66 -3.55 -17.76
N GLN A 68 -16.83 -4.44 -17.21
CA GLN A 68 -17.11 -5.12 -15.95
C GLN A 68 -17.21 -4.13 -14.78
N ALA A 69 -16.35 -3.12 -14.75
CA ALA A 69 -16.41 -2.05 -13.77
C ALA A 69 -17.72 -1.26 -13.88
N MET A 70 -18.14 -0.92 -15.10
CA MET A 70 -19.42 -0.22 -15.36
C MET A 70 -20.62 -1.01 -14.82
N ASP A 71 -20.67 -2.32 -15.09
CA ASP A 71 -21.73 -3.20 -14.60
C ASP A 71 -21.75 -3.30 -13.06
N ALA A 72 -20.60 -3.10 -12.42
CA ALA A 72 -20.41 -3.23 -10.98
C ALA A 72 -20.50 -1.92 -10.19
N ILE A 73 -20.73 -0.75 -10.82
CA ILE A 73 -20.79 0.57 -10.15
C ILE A 73 -21.72 0.56 -8.92
N ASN A 74 -22.89 -0.06 -9.04
CA ASN A 74 -23.88 -0.13 -7.97
C ASN A 74 -23.67 -1.28 -6.97
N SER A 75 -22.59 -2.04 -7.11
CA SER A 75 -22.26 -3.22 -6.29
C SER A 75 -21.01 -3.02 -5.42
N CYS A 76 -20.53 -1.78 -5.28
CA CYS A 76 -19.37 -1.44 -4.49
C CYS A 76 -19.54 -1.78 -2.99
N VAL A 77 -18.49 -2.29 -2.37
CA VAL A 77 -18.40 -2.41 -0.92
C VAL A 77 -18.12 -1.01 -0.36
N THR A 78 -19.16 -0.31 0.09
CA THR A 78 -19.04 1.08 0.58
C THR A 78 -18.81 1.17 2.09
N LYS A 79 -19.30 0.17 2.82
CA LYS A 79 -19.17 -0.01 4.27
C LYS A 79 -19.38 -1.48 4.61
N SER A 80 -18.91 -1.88 5.78
CA SER A 80 -19.07 -3.21 6.35
C SER A 80 -19.64 -3.14 7.76
N ASP A 81 -20.25 -4.23 8.19
CA ASP A 81 -20.70 -4.42 9.56
C ASP A 81 -20.74 -5.94 9.78
N LEU A 82 -19.72 -6.41 10.48
CA LEU A 82 -19.46 -7.82 10.76
C LEU A 82 -20.09 -8.27 12.09
N GLY A 83 -20.58 -7.34 12.92
CA GLY A 83 -21.03 -7.65 14.28
C GLY A 83 -19.93 -8.24 15.18
N LEU A 84 -18.67 -7.87 14.93
CA LEU A 84 -17.49 -8.32 15.69
C LEU A 84 -16.82 -7.12 16.33
N GLY A 85 -16.44 -7.23 17.60
CA GLY A 85 -15.52 -6.33 18.28
C GLY A 85 -15.80 -4.84 18.21
N GLU A 86 -14.75 -4.06 18.48
CA GLU A 86 -14.76 -2.62 18.27
C GLU A 86 -14.50 -2.30 16.81
N LYS A 87 -15.36 -1.45 16.22
CA LYS A 87 -15.25 -1.02 14.83
C LYS A 87 -14.67 0.39 14.73
N TYR A 88 -13.72 0.57 13.82
CA TYR A 88 -13.14 1.86 13.45
C TYR A 88 -13.27 2.03 11.93
N GLU A 89 -13.80 3.17 11.48
CA GLU A 89 -13.91 3.49 10.05
C GLU A 89 -12.77 4.43 9.65
N GLY A 90 -11.86 3.93 8.82
CA GLY A 90 -10.85 4.73 8.15
C GLY A 90 -11.32 5.21 6.77
N LYS A 91 -10.47 6.00 6.09
CA LYS A 91 -10.76 6.56 4.76
C LYS A 91 -11.15 5.48 3.74
N VAL A 92 -10.43 4.34 3.76
CA VAL A 92 -10.59 3.25 2.77
C VAL A 92 -10.93 1.90 3.43
N ARG A 93 -10.57 1.70 4.71
CA ARG A 93 -10.77 0.43 5.41
C ARG A 93 -11.72 0.59 6.57
N ASP A 94 -12.58 -0.41 6.77
CA ASP A 94 -13.29 -0.60 8.04
C ASP A 94 -12.52 -1.66 8.83
N THR A 95 -12.09 -1.32 10.03
CA THR A 95 -11.27 -2.17 10.89
C THR A 95 -12.06 -2.63 12.09
N TYR A 96 -11.93 -3.90 12.43
CA TYR A 96 -12.54 -4.51 13.62
C TYR A 96 -11.44 -5.08 14.51
N VAL A 97 -11.54 -4.87 15.81
CA VAL A 97 -10.61 -5.45 16.79
C VAL A 97 -11.39 -6.39 17.71
N GLU A 98 -11.02 -7.66 17.67
CA GLU A 98 -11.66 -8.75 18.42
C GLU A 98 -10.55 -9.60 19.06
N GLY A 99 -10.40 -9.49 20.39
CA GLY A 99 -9.35 -10.18 21.13
C GLY A 99 -7.93 -9.85 20.62
N GLU A 100 -7.21 -10.88 20.20
CA GLU A 100 -5.84 -10.80 19.67
C GLU A 100 -5.78 -10.55 18.15
N TYR A 101 -6.92 -10.34 17.50
CA TYR A 101 -6.99 -10.14 16.06
C TYR A 101 -7.50 -8.75 15.68
N MET A 102 -6.94 -8.25 14.59
CA MET A 102 -7.44 -7.11 13.84
C MET A 102 -7.94 -7.60 12.48
N ILE A 103 -9.16 -7.24 12.11
CA ILE A 103 -9.79 -7.63 10.84
C ILE A 103 -9.99 -6.35 10.03
N ALA A 104 -9.35 -6.26 8.87
CA ALA A 104 -9.49 -5.13 7.96
C ALA A 104 -10.37 -5.53 6.77
N VAL A 105 -11.46 -4.79 6.57
CA VAL A 105 -12.27 -4.84 5.35
C VAL A 105 -11.88 -3.66 4.46
N THR A 106 -11.17 -3.95 3.38
CA THR A 106 -10.79 -2.94 2.38
C THR A 106 -11.99 -2.66 1.49
N THR A 107 -12.50 -1.45 1.58
CA THR A 107 -13.70 -1.01 0.87
C THR A 107 -13.34 -0.42 -0.49
N ASP A 108 -14.37 -0.20 -1.31
CA ASP A 108 -14.25 0.42 -2.63
C ASP A 108 -14.24 1.96 -2.54
N ARG A 109 -14.13 2.53 -1.33
CA ARG A 109 -14.00 3.98 -1.14
C ARG A 109 -12.71 4.50 -1.76
N GLN A 110 -12.83 5.55 -2.56
CA GLN A 110 -11.72 6.36 -3.03
C GLN A 110 -11.75 7.72 -2.35
N SER A 111 -10.61 8.09 -1.77
CA SER A 111 -10.40 9.42 -1.19
C SER A 111 -9.21 10.13 -1.84
N ALA A 112 -9.31 11.46 -1.89
CA ALA A 112 -8.23 12.41 -2.08
C ALA A 112 -8.65 13.77 -1.52
N PHE A 113 -7.70 14.69 -1.33
CA PHE A 113 -7.98 16.00 -0.72
C PHE A 113 -8.67 15.89 0.66
N ASP A 114 -8.36 14.82 1.41
CA ASP A 114 -8.99 14.45 2.68
C ASP A 114 -10.51 14.27 2.64
N ARG A 115 -11.05 14.01 1.45
CA ARG A 115 -12.48 13.79 1.22
C ARG A 115 -12.73 12.49 0.49
N HIS A 116 -13.91 11.93 0.71
CA HIS A 116 -14.43 10.86 -0.13
C HIS A 116 -14.80 11.44 -1.50
N LEU A 117 -14.32 10.81 -2.57
CA LEU A 117 -14.53 11.27 -3.95
C LEU A 117 -15.53 10.41 -4.72
N ALA A 118 -15.40 9.08 -4.61
CA ALA A 118 -16.22 8.12 -5.34
C ALA A 118 -16.08 6.71 -4.75
N TYR A 119 -16.94 5.80 -5.20
CA TYR A 119 -16.76 4.36 -5.03
C TYR A 119 -16.23 3.76 -6.33
N ILE A 120 -15.13 3.01 -6.22
CA ILE A 120 -14.44 2.42 -7.38
C ILE A 120 -14.64 0.91 -7.33
N PRO A 121 -15.40 0.33 -8.27
CA PRO A 121 -15.67 -1.10 -8.30
C PRO A 121 -14.38 -1.92 -8.20
N PHE A 122 -14.43 -3.00 -7.41
CA PHE A 122 -13.33 -3.95 -7.20
C PHE A 122 -12.06 -3.39 -6.55
N LYS A 123 -11.95 -2.08 -6.29
CA LYS A 123 -10.76 -1.45 -5.71
C LYS A 123 -10.35 -2.14 -4.41
N GLY A 124 -11.29 -2.37 -3.49
CA GLY A 124 -10.99 -2.98 -2.21
C GLY A 124 -10.41 -4.39 -2.34
N ALA A 125 -10.92 -5.17 -3.30
CA ALA A 125 -10.42 -6.51 -3.61
C ALA A 125 -9.01 -6.46 -4.21
N VAL A 126 -8.79 -5.57 -5.19
CA VAL A 126 -7.49 -5.41 -5.86
C VAL A 126 -6.41 -4.99 -4.85
N LEU A 127 -6.68 -3.99 -4.01
CA LEU A 127 -5.73 -3.52 -3.00
C LEU A 127 -5.40 -4.61 -1.98
N ASN A 128 -6.42 -5.27 -1.45
CA ASN A 128 -6.24 -6.29 -0.41
C ASN A 128 -5.48 -7.52 -0.95
N GLN A 129 -5.80 -8.00 -2.16
CA GLN A 129 -5.08 -9.11 -2.78
C GLN A 129 -3.66 -8.75 -3.20
N THR A 130 -3.43 -7.52 -3.66
CA THR A 130 -2.09 -7.01 -3.96
C THR A 130 -1.22 -7.01 -2.71
N SER A 131 -1.76 -6.48 -1.60
CA SER A 131 -1.06 -6.46 -0.31
C SER A 131 -0.75 -7.88 0.19
N GLN A 132 -1.71 -8.82 0.13
CA GLN A 132 -1.47 -10.23 0.47
C GLN A 132 -0.36 -10.87 -0.35
N TRP A 133 -0.36 -10.62 -1.66
CA TRP A 133 0.66 -11.15 -2.54
C TRP A 133 2.04 -10.64 -2.13
N TRP A 134 2.16 -9.34 -1.83
CA TRP A 134 3.39 -8.73 -1.36
C TRP A 134 3.82 -9.25 0.01
N PHE A 135 2.91 -9.39 0.98
CA PHE A 135 3.23 -9.95 2.29
C PHE A 135 3.88 -11.33 2.18
N LYS A 136 3.35 -12.17 1.27
CA LYS A 136 3.95 -13.46 0.95
C LYS A 136 5.31 -13.32 0.26
N GLN A 137 5.46 -12.37 -0.66
CA GLN A 137 6.75 -12.17 -1.34
C GLN A 137 7.86 -11.72 -0.38
N THR A 138 7.52 -11.01 0.71
CA THR A 138 8.49 -10.37 1.61
C THR A 138 8.61 -11.09 2.96
N GLU A 139 7.92 -12.22 3.16
CA GLU A 139 7.90 -12.97 4.43
C GLU A 139 9.30 -13.45 4.87
N HIS A 140 10.19 -13.67 3.90
CA HIS A 140 11.57 -14.07 4.15
C HIS A 140 12.47 -12.90 4.60
N ILE A 141 12.00 -11.66 4.47
CA ILE A 141 12.73 -10.43 4.83
C ILE A 141 12.30 -9.96 6.22
N VAL A 142 10.98 -9.88 6.45
CA VAL A 142 10.38 -9.40 7.70
C VAL A 142 9.07 -10.16 7.97
N PRO A 143 8.81 -10.60 9.21
CA PRO A 143 7.51 -11.17 9.54
C PRO A 143 6.41 -10.12 9.35
N ASN A 144 5.25 -10.55 8.84
CA ASN A 144 4.07 -9.71 8.76
C ASN A 144 2.99 -10.19 9.74
N ALA A 145 1.95 -9.38 9.93
CA ALA A 145 0.86 -9.69 10.85
C ALA A 145 -0.26 -10.52 10.21
N VAL A 146 -0.24 -10.83 8.92
CA VAL A 146 -1.32 -11.54 8.24
C VAL A 146 -1.46 -12.96 8.77
N VAL A 147 -2.70 -13.32 9.09
CA VAL A 147 -3.09 -14.65 9.59
C VAL A 147 -3.95 -15.37 8.56
N ALA A 148 -4.93 -14.68 7.97
CA ALA A 148 -5.82 -15.25 6.98
C ALA A 148 -6.43 -14.18 6.06
N THR A 149 -6.88 -14.62 4.89
CA THR A 149 -7.69 -13.82 3.97
C THR A 149 -8.92 -14.65 3.57
N PRO A 150 -10.03 -14.53 4.32
CA PRO A 150 -11.24 -15.30 4.04
C PRO A 150 -12.03 -14.80 2.82
N ASP A 151 -11.73 -13.59 2.32
CA ASP A 151 -12.43 -12.94 1.22
C ASP A 151 -11.52 -11.96 0.48
N PRO A 152 -11.71 -11.74 -0.84
CA PRO A 152 -10.98 -10.75 -1.61
C PRO A 152 -10.79 -9.39 -0.94
N ASN A 153 -11.76 -8.91 -0.17
CA ASN A 153 -11.71 -7.60 0.49
C ASN A 153 -11.23 -7.67 1.96
N VAL A 154 -11.05 -8.86 2.54
CA VAL A 154 -10.82 -9.00 3.99
C VAL A 154 -9.50 -9.68 4.33
N THR A 155 -8.76 -9.06 5.23
CA THR A 155 -7.56 -9.62 5.83
C THR A 155 -7.69 -9.65 7.34
N VAL A 156 -7.36 -10.79 7.94
CA VAL A 156 -7.24 -11.01 9.38
C VAL A 156 -5.77 -10.95 9.74
N MET A 157 -5.44 -10.10 10.71
CA MET A 157 -4.08 -9.86 11.19
C MET A 157 -3.98 -10.11 12.70
N LYS A 158 -2.79 -10.45 13.18
CA LYS A 158 -2.47 -10.33 14.61
C LYS A 158 -2.59 -8.87 15.04
N ARG A 159 -3.20 -8.63 16.20
CA ARG A 159 -3.21 -7.32 16.83
C ARG A 159 -1.78 -6.96 17.25
N CYS A 160 -1.36 -5.77 16.86
CA CYS A 160 -0.05 -5.21 17.19
C CYS A 160 -0.23 -3.84 17.84
N GLU A 161 0.64 -3.50 18.78
CA GLU A 161 0.88 -2.12 19.20
C GLU A 161 1.63 -1.41 18.06
N VAL A 162 0.94 -0.51 17.37
CA VAL A 162 1.46 0.17 16.17
C VAL A 162 2.50 1.21 16.57
N PHE A 163 3.67 1.19 15.91
CA PHE A 163 4.61 2.29 16.07
C PHE A 163 4.03 3.56 15.42
N PRO A 164 4.04 4.71 16.11
CA PRO A 164 3.42 5.95 15.64
C PRO A 164 4.23 6.67 14.55
N ILE A 165 4.87 5.90 13.66
CA ILE A 165 5.71 6.37 12.56
C ILE A 165 5.33 5.66 11.27
N GLU A 166 5.12 6.45 10.22
CA GLU A 166 5.00 5.95 8.86
C GLU A 166 6.38 5.96 8.20
N PHE A 167 6.86 4.78 7.82
CA PHE A 167 8.16 4.63 7.16
C PHE A 167 7.99 4.80 5.66
N VAL A 168 7.96 6.06 5.21
CA VAL A 168 7.99 6.38 3.79
C VAL A 168 9.41 6.21 3.26
N VAL A 169 9.55 5.48 2.16
CA VAL A 169 10.83 5.24 1.49
C VAL A 169 10.73 5.61 0.02
N ARG A 170 11.79 6.24 -0.49
CA ARG A 170 11.80 6.88 -1.81
C ARG A 170 13.02 6.47 -2.61
N GLY A 171 12.81 6.12 -3.87
CA GLY A 171 13.88 5.91 -4.85
C GLY A 171 13.98 7.02 -5.90
N TYR A 172 13.05 7.99 -5.88
CA TYR A 172 12.96 9.06 -6.88
C TYR A 172 12.56 10.39 -6.25
N LEU A 173 13.07 11.48 -6.82
CA LEU A 173 12.79 12.86 -6.43
C LEU A 173 11.48 13.35 -7.08
N THR A 174 10.32 13.01 -6.50
CA THR A 174 9.02 13.31 -7.10
C THR A 174 7.96 13.79 -6.08
N GLY A 175 6.74 13.98 -6.58
CA GLY A 175 5.52 14.36 -5.87
C GLY A 175 5.05 15.78 -6.19
N SER A 176 3.77 16.02 -5.90
CA SER A 176 3.06 17.28 -6.16
C SER A 176 2.53 17.94 -4.88
N THR A 177 2.45 17.23 -3.77
CA THR A 177 1.94 17.76 -2.50
C THR A 177 2.96 18.65 -1.80
N SER A 178 2.51 19.51 -0.89
CA SER A 178 3.36 20.38 -0.07
C SER A 178 4.40 19.59 0.75
N THR A 179 4.05 18.38 1.15
CA THR A 179 4.90 17.46 1.92
C THR A 179 5.78 16.57 1.04
N SER A 180 5.69 16.62 -0.29
CA SER A 180 6.50 15.75 -1.14
C SER A 180 7.96 16.20 -1.24
N LEU A 181 8.85 15.23 -1.47
CA LEU A 181 10.29 15.46 -1.57
C LEU A 181 10.64 16.46 -2.68
N TRP A 182 10.00 16.36 -3.85
CA TRP A 182 10.20 17.32 -4.94
C TRP A 182 9.78 18.74 -4.55
N THR A 183 8.59 18.92 -3.95
CA THR A 183 8.13 20.27 -3.57
C THR A 183 9.07 20.93 -2.57
N HIS A 184 9.60 20.16 -1.61
CA HIS A 184 10.61 20.66 -0.68
C HIS A 184 11.90 21.06 -1.39
N TYR A 185 12.43 20.19 -2.26
CA TYR A 185 13.66 20.45 -3.01
C TYR A 185 13.54 21.65 -3.95
N ASN A 186 12.43 21.75 -4.67
CA ASN A 186 12.14 22.84 -5.61
C ASN A 186 11.99 24.21 -4.92
N LYS A 187 11.67 24.23 -3.61
CA LYS A 187 11.66 25.44 -2.78
C LYS A 187 13.04 25.81 -2.22
N GLY A 188 14.10 25.12 -2.64
CA GLY A 188 15.47 25.36 -2.20
C GLY A 188 15.93 24.46 -1.05
N GLY A 189 15.08 23.55 -0.57
CA GLY A 189 15.45 22.59 0.47
C GLY A 189 16.54 21.62 0.01
N ARG A 190 17.53 21.37 0.86
CA ARG A 190 18.66 20.43 0.61
C ARG A 190 18.86 19.38 1.69
N ASN A 191 18.05 19.41 2.74
CA ASN A 191 17.96 18.36 3.73
C ASN A 191 16.49 18.01 3.94
N TYR A 192 16.12 16.74 3.75
CA TYR A 192 14.75 16.28 3.99
C TYR A 192 14.74 15.06 4.89
N CYS A 193 14.12 15.18 6.07
CA CYS A 193 14.15 14.14 7.11
C CYS A 193 15.57 13.69 7.52
N GLY A 194 16.55 14.60 7.49
CA GLY A 194 17.96 14.28 7.77
C GLY A 194 18.76 13.83 6.54
N ASN A 195 18.12 13.61 5.39
CA ASN A 195 18.81 13.19 4.17
C ASN A 195 19.29 14.40 3.37
N ALA A 196 20.61 14.51 3.16
CA ALA A 196 21.19 15.53 2.30
C ALA A 196 20.89 15.23 0.82
N LEU A 197 20.51 16.27 0.07
CA LEU A 197 20.20 16.21 -1.36
C LEU A 197 21.22 17.04 -2.13
N ALA A 198 21.76 16.48 -3.21
CA ALA A 198 22.71 17.18 -4.07
C ALA A 198 22.05 18.35 -4.81
N ASP A 199 22.84 19.36 -5.18
CA ASP A 199 22.39 20.42 -6.07
C ASP A 199 22.15 19.93 -7.51
N GLY A 200 21.39 20.72 -8.27
CA GLY A 200 21.15 20.47 -9.69
C GLY A 200 20.22 19.30 -10.02
N MET A 201 19.65 18.63 -9.02
CA MET A 201 18.66 17.56 -9.25
C MET A 201 17.37 18.10 -9.89
N VAL A 202 16.72 17.28 -10.70
CA VAL A 202 15.49 17.63 -11.44
C VAL A 202 14.31 16.75 -11.04
N LYS A 203 13.08 17.20 -11.34
CA LYS A 203 11.86 16.46 -11.02
C LYS A 203 11.88 15.07 -11.66
N ASN A 204 11.44 14.07 -10.91
CA ASN A 204 11.37 12.66 -11.30
C ASN A 204 12.73 11.98 -11.51
N GLN A 205 13.83 12.62 -11.08
CA GLN A 205 15.16 12.02 -11.10
C GLN A 205 15.25 10.85 -10.12
N LYS A 206 15.87 9.74 -10.56
CA LYS A 206 16.23 8.63 -9.67
C LYS A 206 17.26 9.09 -8.64
N LEU A 207 17.02 8.79 -7.37
CA LEU A 207 17.95 9.09 -6.29
C LEU A 207 19.18 8.16 -6.38
N PRO A 208 20.38 8.61 -5.95
CA PRO A 208 21.56 7.77 -5.91
C PRO A 208 21.35 6.49 -5.08
N GLU A 209 20.62 6.63 -3.97
CA GLU A 209 20.24 5.56 -3.06
C GLU A 209 18.80 5.75 -2.58
N ASN A 210 18.16 4.66 -2.15
CA ASN A 210 16.84 4.75 -1.53
C ASN A 210 16.97 5.42 -0.16
N ILE A 211 16.12 6.40 0.12
CA ILE A 211 16.14 7.15 1.39
C ILE A 211 14.84 6.93 2.16
N VAL A 212 14.94 6.86 3.49
CA VAL A 212 13.78 6.82 4.39
C VAL A 212 13.46 8.25 4.82
N THR A 213 12.20 8.65 4.64
CA THR A 213 11.70 9.99 4.92
C THR A 213 10.42 9.90 5.76
N PRO A 214 10.53 9.53 7.04
CA PRO A 214 9.39 9.14 7.83
C PRO A 214 8.47 10.33 8.16
N THR A 215 7.22 10.00 8.47
CA THR A 215 6.22 10.95 9.00
C THR A 215 5.67 10.47 10.33
N THR A 216 5.38 11.39 11.24
CA THR A 216 4.68 11.06 12.50
C THR A 216 3.21 10.74 12.23
N LYS A 217 2.60 9.95 13.11
CA LYS A 217 1.14 9.75 13.15
C LYS A 217 0.53 10.59 14.27
N GLU A 218 0.23 11.84 13.95
CA GLU A 218 -0.31 12.80 14.93
C GLU A 218 -1.83 12.93 14.79
N LYS A 219 -2.49 13.40 15.86
CA LYS A 219 -3.96 13.56 15.86
C LYS A 219 -4.44 14.68 14.93
N GLU A 220 -3.62 15.72 14.74
CA GLU A 220 -3.97 16.86 13.89
C GLU A 220 -3.44 16.65 12.47
N HIS A 221 -2.11 16.67 12.31
CA HIS A 221 -1.47 16.52 11.01
C HIS A 221 -0.14 15.78 11.11
N ASP A 222 -0.01 14.71 10.32
CA ASP A 222 1.25 14.01 10.12
C ASP A 222 2.30 14.98 9.56
N ARG A 223 3.50 14.98 10.15
CA ARG A 223 4.61 15.84 9.70
C ARG A 223 5.85 15.01 9.35
N PRO A 224 6.66 15.46 8.38
CA PRO A 224 8.00 14.90 8.17
C PRO A 224 8.85 15.01 9.43
N ILE A 225 9.60 13.96 9.74
CA ILE A 225 10.49 13.89 10.90
C ILE A 225 11.82 13.23 10.49
N SER A 226 12.93 13.60 11.12
CA SER A 226 14.23 12.94 10.89
C SER A 226 14.35 11.65 11.71
N LEU A 227 15.25 10.75 11.32
CA LEU A 227 15.51 9.53 12.11
C LEU A 227 16.06 9.86 13.52
N GLU A 228 16.84 10.93 13.64
CA GLU A 228 17.35 11.41 14.93
C GLU A 228 16.21 11.92 15.82
N ASP A 229 15.30 12.72 15.25
CA ASP A 229 14.18 13.31 15.97
C ASP A 229 13.15 12.27 16.45
N ILE A 230 13.00 11.16 15.72
CA ILE A 230 12.14 10.04 16.16
C ILE A 230 12.57 9.54 17.54
N VAL A 231 13.88 9.45 17.80
CA VAL A 231 14.41 8.96 19.07
C VAL A 231 14.46 10.07 20.11
N SER A 232 14.93 11.27 19.72
CA SER A 232 15.08 12.39 20.65
C SER A 232 13.74 12.87 21.21
N GLU A 233 12.66 12.81 20.42
CA GLU A 233 11.30 13.14 20.84
C GLU A 233 10.55 11.95 21.48
N GLY A 234 11.15 10.77 21.54
CA GLY A 234 10.59 9.60 22.24
C GLY A 234 9.51 8.83 21.49
N TRP A 235 9.41 8.96 20.17
CA TRP A 235 8.45 8.21 19.35
C TRP A 235 8.79 6.72 19.28
N MET A 236 10.08 6.38 19.22
CA MET A 236 10.58 5.00 19.19
C MET A 236 11.90 4.86 19.93
N LYS A 237 12.18 3.64 20.41
CA LYS A 237 13.52 3.28 20.89
C LYS A 237 14.47 3.11 19.71
N GLN A 238 15.74 3.48 19.88
CA GLN A 238 16.77 3.38 18.84
C GLN A 238 16.83 1.99 18.19
N ALA A 239 16.86 0.91 18.98
CA ALA A 239 16.94 -0.45 18.45
C ALA A 239 15.74 -0.84 17.57
N ASP A 240 14.55 -0.34 17.90
CA ASP A 240 13.33 -0.60 17.13
C ASP A 240 13.34 0.21 15.83
N LEU A 241 13.78 1.47 15.92
CA LEU A 241 13.95 2.33 14.76
C LEU A 241 14.95 1.73 13.77
N ASP A 242 16.13 1.33 14.24
CA ASP A 242 17.19 0.74 13.40
C ASP A 242 16.68 -0.51 12.68
N TYR A 243 15.94 -1.37 13.38
CA TYR A 243 15.32 -2.55 12.79
C TYR A 243 14.31 -2.17 11.70
N CYS A 244 13.37 -1.27 12.01
CA CYS A 244 12.32 -0.85 11.07
C CYS A 244 12.90 -0.12 9.84
N VAL A 245 13.91 0.74 10.00
CA VAL A 245 14.60 1.41 8.89
C VAL A 245 15.28 0.39 7.98
N LYS A 246 16.03 -0.56 8.58
CA LYS A 246 16.68 -1.63 7.82
C LYS A 246 15.65 -2.46 7.04
N LYS A 247 14.56 -2.88 7.68
CA LYS A 247 13.51 -3.66 7.01
C LYS A 247 12.74 -2.88 5.95
N THR A 248 12.52 -1.59 6.16
CA THR A 248 11.94 -0.68 5.17
C THR A 248 12.77 -0.68 3.88
N LEU A 249 14.09 -0.49 4.00
CA LEU A 249 14.99 -0.45 2.85
C LEU A 249 15.08 -1.82 2.15
N GLU A 250 15.26 -2.91 2.91
CA GLU A 250 15.34 -4.28 2.36
C GLU A 250 14.06 -4.66 1.60
N VAL A 251 12.89 -4.39 2.18
CA VAL A 251 11.59 -4.70 1.54
C VAL A 251 11.39 -3.84 0.29
N PHE A 252 11.73 -2.56 0.35
CA PHE A 252 11.56 -1.65 -0.78
C PHE A 252 12.47 -2.01 -1.96
N GLU A 253 13.75 -2.29 -1.70
CA GLU A 253 14.70 -2.69 -2.73
C GLU A 253 14.26 -4.00 -3.41
N TYR A 254 13.85 -4.99 -2.62
CA TYR A 254 13.30 -6.24 -3.15
C TYR A 254 12.05 -5.99 -4.01
N ALA A 255 11.13 -5.16 -3.51
CA ALA A 255 9.91 -4.81 -4.23
C ALA A 255 10.19 -4.06 -5.54
N GLN A 256 11.17 -3.15 -5.56
CA GLN A 256 11.65 -2.50 -6.79
C GLN A 256 12.14 -3.52 -7.81
N GLY A 257 12.95 -4.50 -7.38
CA GLY A 257 13.44 -5.57 -8.26
C GLY A 257 12.31 -6.45 -8.82
N VAL A 258 11.30 -6.73 -8.02
CA VAL A 258 10.10 -7.49 -8.45
C VAL A 258 9.23 -6.68 -9.41
N ALA A 259 9.00 -5.40 -9.14
CA ALA A 259 8.23 -4.49 -9.99
C ALA A 259 8.90 -4.31 -11.37
N ALA A 260 10.23 -4.12 -11.38
CA ALA A 260 11.01 -3.95 -12.61
C ALA A 260 10.86 -5.12 -13.58
N LYS A 261 10.80 -6.36 -13.06
CA LYS A 261 10.57 -7.57 -13.89
C LYS A 261 9.21 -7.58 -14.58
N ARG A 262 8.26 -6.76 -14.13
CA ARG A 262 6.90 -6.62 -14.69
C ARG A 262 6.68 -5.28 -15.38
N GLY A 263 7.76 -4.60 -15.77
CA GLY A 263 7.66 -3.33 -16.50
C GLY A 263 7.16 -2.15 -15.66
N LEU A 264 7.24 -2.25 -14.34
CA LEU A 264 6.87 -1.18 -13.41
C LEU A 264 8.10 -0.61 -12.72
N ILE A 265 8.02 0.67 -12.34
CA ILE A 265 8.96 1.34 -11.45
C ILE A 265 8.23 1.61 -10.15
N LEU A 266 8.67 1.01 -9.04
CA LEU A 266 8.20 1.36 -7.71
C LEU A 266 9.01 2.58 -7.22
N VAL A 267 8.32 3.71 -7.15
CA VAL A 267 8.91 5.05 -7.02
C VAL A 267 9.15 5.41 -5.57
N ASP A 268 8.09 5.27 -4.77
CA ASP A 268 8.07 5.40 -3.33
C ASP A 268 6.90 4.57 -2.75
N THR A 269 6.98 4.28 -1.46
CA THR A 269 5.94 3.55 -0.71
C THR A 269 5.99 3.92 0.76
N LYS A 270 4.90 3.63 1.47
CA LYS A 270 4.78 3.74 2.92
C LYS A 270 4.66 2.36 3.55
N TYR A 271 5.50 2.08 4.55
CA TYR A 271 5.35 0.93 5.42
C TYR A 271 4.98 1.33 6.85
N GLU A 272 4.32 0.40 7.54
CA GLU A 272 4.02 0.52 8.96
C GLU A 272 4.42 -0.75 9.67
N PHE A 273 4.86 -0.58 10.92
CA PHE A 273 5.25 -1.67 11.77
C PHE A 273 4.48 -1.61 13.08
N GLY A 274 4.27 -2.78 13.68
CA GLY A 274 3.76 -2.87 15.04
C GLY A 274 4.42 -4.02 15.79
N ARG A 275 4.44 -3.92 17.12
CA ARG A 275 4.91 -4.97 18.01
C ARG A 275 3.73 -5.82 18.45
N ASP A 276 3.77 -7.12 18.24
CA ASP A 276 2.74 -8.01 18.77
C ASP A 276 2.99 -8.38 20.24
N VAL A 277 2.08 -9.19 20.81
CA VAL A 277 2.14 -9.61 22.22
C VAL A 277 3.37 -10.45 22.58
N ASP A 278 4.03 -11.09 21.59
CA ASP A 278 5.25 -11.87 21.81
C ASP A 278 6.53 -11.01 21.72
N GLY A 279 6.36 -9.72 21.40
CA GLY A 279 7.45 -8.77 21.26
C GLY A 279 8.02 -8.69 19.85
N THR A 280 7.52 -9.47 18.89
CA THR A 280 7.98 -9.45 17.49
C THR A 280 7.48 -8.20 16.79
N ILE A 281 8.40 -7.48 16.14
CA ILE A 281 8.06 -6.39 15.22
C ILE A 281 7.60 -7.00 13.90
N ARG A 282 6.38 -6.66 13.48
CA ARG A 282 5.75 -7.14 12.26
C ARG A 282 5.43 -6.00 11.31
N LEU A 283 5.55 -6.27 10.02
CA LEU A 283 4.97 -5.44 8.97
C LEU A 283 3.44 -5.57 9.02
N ILE A 284 2.74 -4.44 9.07
CA ILE A 284 1.28 -4.36 9.21
C ILE A 284 0.68 -3.51 8.06
N ASP A 285 -0.57 -3.07 8.23
CA ASP A 285 -1.26 -2.18 7.30
C ASP A 285 -1.44 -2.78 5.89
N GLU A 286 -1.32 -1.98 4.83
CA GLU A 286 -1.22 -2.47 3.46
C GLU A 286 0.16 -2.15 2.89
N ILE A 287 0.67 -3.00 2.00
CA ILE A 287 2.01 -2.80 1.44
C ILE A 287 2.02 -2.84 -0.08
N ASN A 288 2.77 -1.92 -0.67
CA ASN A 288 3.09 -1.90 -2.10
C ASN A 288 1.85 -1.89 -3.03
N THR A 289 0.73 -1.32 -2.56
CA THR A 289 -0.50 -1.13 -3.33
C THR A 289 -0.47 0.21 -4.04
N PRO A 290 -1.31 0.46 -5.07
CA PRO A 290 -1.45 1.78 -5.68
C PRO A 290 -1.94 2.89 -4.73
N ASP A 291 -2.53 2.55 -3.57
CA ASP A 291 -2.95 3.55 -2.58
C ASP A 291 -1.80 3.92 -1.61
N SER A 292 -0.88 2.99 -1.31
CA SER A 292 0.28 3.23 -0.45
C SER A 292 1.58 3.55 -1.21
N SER A 293 1.61 3.36 -2.53
CA SER A 293 2.80 3.47 -3.37
C SER A 293 2.56 4.18 -4.69
N ARG A 294 3.59 4.84 -5.21
CA ARG A 294 3.61 5.34 -6.59
C ARG A 294 4.25 4.32 -7.51
N TYR A 295 3.53 3.97 -8.57
CA TYR A 295 4.02 3.11 -9.65
C TYR A 295 4.02 3.85 -10.98
N TRP A 296 5.17 3.85 -11.65
CA TRP A 296 5.29 4.31 -13.03
C TRP A 296 5.42 3.16 -14.01
N LEU A 297 4.94 3.38 -15.24
CA LEU A 297 5.20 2.49 -16.36
C LEU A 297 6.64 2.70 -16.85
N SER A 298 7.46 1.64 -16.76
CA SER A 298 8.90 1.72 -17.07
C SER A 298 9.20 2.16 -18.50
N ASN A 299 8.33 1.80 -19.46
CA ASN A 299 8.46 2.15 -20.88
C ASN A 299 8.23 3.64 -21.15
N SER A 300 7.59 4.37 -20.24
CA SER A 300 7.32 5.80 -20.37
C SER A 300 8.41 6.68 -19.74
N TYR A 301 9.15 6.14 -18.76
CA TYR A 301 9.97 6.96 -17.86
C TYR A 301 11.09 7.73 -18.56
N ALA A 302 11.94 7.05 -19.34
CA ALA A 302 13.16 7.65 -19.89
C ALA A 302 12.85 8.82 -20.85
N GLU A 303 11.92 8.61 -21.79
CA GLU A 303 11.54 9.62 -22.78
C GLU A 303 10.85 10.81 -22.10
N ARG A 304 9.89 10.55 -21.20
CA ARG A 304 9.11 11.60 -20.55
C ARG A 304 9.95 12.41 -19.59
N HIS A 305 10.84 11.77 -18.83
CA HIS A 305 11.80 12.46 -17.97
C HIS A 305 12.75 13.37 -18.77
N ALA A 306 13.31 12.88 -19.89
CA ALA A 306 14.15 13.70 -20.76
C ALA A 306 13.41 14.91 -21.35
N ALA A 307 12.09 14.80 -21.55
CA ALA A 307 11.22 15.88 -21.99
C ALA A 307 10.68 16.77 -20.85
N GLY A 308 11.08 16.55 -19.59
CA GLY A 308 10.57 17.28 -18.43
C GLY A 308 9.09 17.02 -18.10
N LYS A 309 8.55 15.86 -18.52
CA LYS A 309 7.15 15.45 -18.33
C LYS A 309 7.01 14.41 -17.21
N GLU A 310 5.83 14.34 -16.61
CA GLU A 310 5.48 13.28 -15.65
C GLU A 310 5.45 11.92 -16.34
N PRO A 311 6.12 10.87 -15.81
CA PRO A 311 5.95 9.49 -16.28
C PRO A 311 4.50 9.03 -16.23
N ASP A 312 4.14 8.05 -17.05
CA ASP A 312 2.79 7.47 -17.02
C ASP A 312 2.65 6.63 -15.74
N MET A 313 1.51 6.79 -15.04
CA MET A 313 1.28 6.22 -13.71
C MET A 313 0.01 5.36 -13.68
N ILE A 314 -0.01 4.37 -12.78
CA ILE A 314 -1.16 3.46 -12.55
C ILE A 314 -2.08 3.99 -11.43
N ASP A 315 -1.80 5.18 -10.89
CA ASP A 315 -2.50 5.69 -9.73
C ASP A 315 -3.71 6.58 -10.05
N LYS A 316 -4.30 7.10 -8.98
CA LYS A 316 -5.48 7.98 -8.98
C LYS A 316 -5.22 9.43 -9.40
N GLU A 317 -4.05 9.78 -9.94
CA GLU A 317 -3.73 11.19 -10.23
C GLU A 317 -4.67 11.80 -11.29
N PHE A 318 -5.10 11.04 -12.28
CA PHE A 318 -6.07 11.54 -13.26
C PHE A 318 -7.44 11.86 -12.65
N LEU A 319 -7.87 11.08 -11.64
CA LEU A 319 -9.08 11.39 -10.86
C LEU A 319 -8.90 12.70 -10.10
N ARG A 320 -7.74 12.90 -9.45
CA ARG A 320 -7.42 14.15 -8.74
C ARG A 320 -7.46 15.37 -9.66
N LEU A 321 -6.83 15.26 -10.83
CA LEU A 321 -6.81 16.33 -11.84
C LEU A 321 -8.23 16.66 -12.31
N TRP A 322 -9.06 15.64 -12.58
CA TRP A 322 -10.45 15.85 -12.99
C TRP A 322 -11.25 16.70 -11.99
N PHE A 323 -11.09 16.44 -10.69
CA PHE A 323 -11.71 17.24 -9.62
C PHE A 323 -11.11 18.64 -9.53
N ALA A 324 -9.79 18.76 -9.52
CA ALA A 324 -9.09 20.05 -9.39
C ALA A 324 -9.39 21.03 -10.55
N GLU A 325 -9.70 20.51 -11.74
CA GLU A 325 -10.13 21.31 -12.89
C GLU A 325 -11.57 21.85 -12.78
N ARG A 326 -12.41 21.26 -11.90
CA ARG A 326 -13.87 21.49 -11.86
C ARG A 326 -14.37 22.07 -10.56
N CYS A 327 -13.57 22.04 -9.51
CA CYS A 327 -13.90 22.57 -8.20
C CYS A 327 -12.62 22.93 -7.43
N ASP A 328 -12.75 23.71 -6.35
CA ASP A 328 -11.72 23.78 -5.30
C ASP A 328 -12.04 22.69 -4.27
N PRO A 329 -11.41 21.49 -4.36
CA PRO A 329 -11.80 20.36 -3.52
C PRO A 329 -11.57 20.59 -2.03
N TYR A 330 -10.72 21.57 -1.68
CA TYR A 330 -10.43 21.96 -0.31
C TYR A 330 -11.45 22.94 0.29
N LYS A 331 -12.17 23.70 -0.55
CA LYS A 331 -13.07 24.76 -0.08
C LYS A 331 -14.54 24.53 -0.43
N ASP A 332 -14.81 23.89 -1.56
CA ASP A 332 -16.16 23.74 -2.06
C ASP A 332 -16.96 22.77 -1.17
N LYS A 333 -18.15 23.20 -0.72
CA LYS A 333 -18.97 22.39 0.19
C LYS A 333 -19.40 21.06 -0.45
N VAL A 334 -19.72 21.08 -1.74
CA VAL A 334 -20.18 19.93 -2.51
C VAL A 334 -19.21 19.72 -3.65
N LEU A 335 -18.72 18.49 -3.79
CA LEU A 335 -17.89 18.09 -4.92
C LEU A 335 -18.78 17.63 -6.08
N PRO A 336 -18.38 17.86 -7.34
CA PRO A 336 -19.07 17.28 -8.49
C PRO A 336 -19.00 15.75 -8.43
N GLU A 337 -20.02 15.06 -8.93
CA GLU A 337 -19.99 13.60 -9.00
C GLU A 337 -19.03 13.13 -10.10
N ALA A 338 -18.17 12.17 -9.79
CA ALA A 338 -17.25 11.59 -10.77
C ALA A 338 -18.05 10.82 -11.84
N PRO A 339 -17.86 11.10 -13.15
CA PRO A 339 -18.54 10.39 -14.22
C PRO A 339 -18.29 8.88 -14.14
N ALA A 340 -19.30 8.08 -14.48
CA ALA A 340 -19.21 6.62 -14.47
C ALA A 340 -18.04 6.09 -15.31
N ASP A 341 -17.75 6.72 -16.45
CA ASP A 341 -16.61 6.35 -17.29
C ASP A 341 -15.25 6.59 -16.62
N LEU A 342 -15.14 7.68 -15.85
CA LEU A 342 -13.94 8.01 -15.06
C LEU A 342 -13.74 7.02 -13.90
N VAL A 343 -14.83 6.62 -13.24
CA VAL A 343 -14.83 5.60 -12.19
C VAL A 343 -14.42 4.23 -12.75
N ALA A 344 -14.99 3.84 -13.90
CA ALA A 344 -14.67 2.57 -14.56
C ALA A 344 -13.23 2.54 -15.09
N GLU A 345 -12.71 3.67 -15.57
CA GLU A 345 -11.31 3.84 -15.96
C GLU A 345 -10.35 3.67 -14.77
N LEU A 346 -10.71 4.15 -13.58
CA LEU A 346 -9.88 3.91 -12.39
C LEU A 346 -9.93 2.47 -11.91
N SER A 347 -11.07 1.80 -12.09
CA SER A 347 -11.22 0.38 -11.74
C SER A 347 -10.46 -0.55 -12.70
N SER A 348 -10.33 -0.17 -13.98
CA SER A 348 -9.66 -1.02 -14.98
C SER A 348 -8.13 -0.98 -14.90
N ARG A 349 -7.56 0.10 -14.36
CA ARG A 349 -6.12 0.29 -14.10
C ARG A 349 -5.70 -0.43 -12.83
#